data_AF-A0A7S0I712-F1
#
_entry.id   AF-A0A7S0I712-F1
#
_cell.length_a   1.000
_cell.length_b   1.000
_cell.length_c   1.000
_cell.angle_alpha   90.00
_cell.angle_beta   90.00
_cell.angle_gamma   90.00
#
_symmetry.space_group_name_H-M   'P 1'
#
loop_
_entity.id
_entity.type
_entity.pdbx_description
1 polymer ?
#
loop_
_entity_poly.entity_id
_entity_poly.type
_entity_poly.pdbx_seq_one_letter_code
_entity_poly.pdbx_strand_id
1 'polypeptide(L)'
;AKKAAKAAEAAAKKAKLEAKKAKLAEMEAAKKAKEAAGGGDGGKRKKEKKGGVDEEDLAALKAAQAVPKGEYKDPAVVPMAKAYDPKNVEAAWYDWWEKEGYFKPTMGTSKPKFVIVIPPPNVTGALHIGHALTNSIQDTIVRWRRMSGYEALWVPGTDHAGIATQTVVEKKLQREEGITRHDLGREKFLERVFEWKEQYGGKIFNQLKRLGSSLDWSRERFTMDEMLSKAVKEAFVRMHADGLVYRDNRLVNWCCRLKTAISDIEVDYVDLEGSKEMPVPGQDGKVEFGSIWSFAYPIEGGGEIVVATTRPETMLGDTAVAVHPDDARYKDVQGKHVIHPFNGRKIPIICDAELVDMSFGTGAVKITPAHDPNDFQTGKRHNLEFINMLTEEGMINDEGGDRFKGMKRFAARPAVIAALDELGLYRGKADNPMRLGLCSRSKDVIEPMLKPQWWVACDKMAAEACDAARSKELEILPNFMEPTWFRWLENIRDWCIS
;
A
#
# COMPACT_ATOMS: atom_id res chain seq x y z
N ALA A 1 -8.83 6.60 39.13
CA ALA A 1 -9.82 5.88 38.29
C ALA A 1 -9.21 5.32 36.99
N LYS A 2 -8.76 6.13 36.01
CA LYS A 2 -8.25 5.65 34.71
C LYS A 2 -7.02 4.72 34.77
N LYS A 3 -6.07 4.96 35.69
CA LYS A 3 -4.87 4.11 35.89
C LYS A 3 -5.22 2.72 36.46
N ALA A 4 -6.23 2.65 37.33
CA ALA A 4 -6.75 1.40 37.88
C ALA A 4 -7.52 0.59 36.83
N ALA A 5 -8.28 1.26 35.96
CA ALA A 5 -8.99 0.61 34.85
C ALA A 5 -8.02 0.00 33.82
N LYS A 6 -6.94 0.71 33.44
CA LYS A 6 -5.89 0.17 32.55
C LYS A 6 -5.14 -1.01 33.18
N ALA A 7 -4.87 -0.97 34.49
CA ALA A 7 -4.23 -2.07 35.20
C ALA A 7 -5.13 -3.33 35.24
N ALA A 8 -6.43 -3.15 35.45
CA ALA A 8 -7.41 -4.23 35.40
C ALA A 8 -7.54 -4.85 33.99
N GLU A 9 -7.51 -4.03 32.94
CA GLU A 9 -7.56 -4.52 31.56
C GLU A 9 -6.29 -5.29 31.17
N ALA A 10 -5.11 -4.83 31.60
CA ALA A 10 -3.84 -5.52 31.39
C ALA A 10 -3.80 -6.86 32.14
N ALA A 11 -4.30 -6.90 33.37
CA ALA A 11 -4.42 -8.13 34.16
C ALA A 11 -5.38 -9.13 33.50
N ALA A 12 -6.54 -8.67 32.98
CA ALA A 12 -7.49 -9.51 32.28
C ALA A 12 -6.94 -10.08 30.95
N LYS A 13 -6.16 -9.28 30.20
CA LYS A 13 -5.46 -9.74 28.99
C LYS A 13 -4.38 -10.78 29.31
N LYS A 14 -3.62 -10.58 30.40
CA LYS A 14 -2.61 -11.54 30.87
C LYS A 14 -3.24 -12.86 31.30
N ALA A 15 -4.33 -12.81 32.08
CA ALA A 15 -5.09 -14.00 32.50
C ALA A 15 -5.68 -14.78 31.31
N LYS A 16 -6.20 -14.10 30.28
CA LYS A 16 -6.66 -14.76 29.04
C LYS A 16 -5.53 -15.44 28.27
N LEU A 17 -4.34 -14.82 28.24
CA LEU A 17 -3.18 -15.38 27.57
C LEU A 17 -2.67 -16.63 28.30
N GLU A 18 -2.61 -16.58 29.63
CA GLU A 18 -2.22 -17.71 30.48
C GLU A 18 -3.21 -18.87 30.38
N ALA A 19 -4.52 -18.60 30.40
CA ALA A 19 -5.54 -19.62 30.17
C ALA A 19 -5.44 -20.27 28.78
N LYS A 20 -5.09 -19.50 27.75
CA LYS A 20 -4.88 -20.01 26.38
C LYS A 20 -3.62 -20.89 26.30
N LYS A 21 -2.53 -20.50 26.98
CA LYS A 21 -1.31 -21.31 27.09
C LYS A 21 -1.55 -22.61 27.86
N ALA A 22 -2.31 -22.56 28.96
CA ALA A 22 -2.69 -23.74 29.73
C ALA A 22 -3.50 -24.73 28.90
N LYS A 23 -4.52 -24.27 28.15
CA LYS A 23 -5.28 -25.12 27.22
C LYS A 23 -4.42 -25.74 26.12
N LEU A 24 -3.44 -25.00 25.60
CA LEU A 24 -2.54 -25.52 24.57
C LEU A 24 -1.63 -26.62 25.13
N ALA A 25 -1.10 -26.40 26.34
CA ALA A 25 -0.28 -27.39 27.05
C ALA A 25 -1.09 -28.63 27.43
N GLU A 26 -2.36 -28.48 27.80
CA GLU A 26 -3.28 -29.58 28.11
C GLU A 26 -3.61 -30.41 26.85
N MET A 27 -3.81 -29.76 25.69
CA MET A 27 -3.97 -30.45 24.41
C MET A 27 -2.69 -31.16 23.96
N GLU A 28 -1.52 -30.57 24.16
CA GLU A 28 -0.24 -31.21 23.86
C GLU A 28 0.05 -32.39 24.81
N ALA A 29 -0.28 -32.27 26.08
CA ALA A 29 -0.17 -33.35 27.06
C ALA A 29 -1.15 -34.50 26.73
N ALA A 30 -2.40 -34.19 26.34
CA ALA A 30 -3.37 -35.18 25.89
C ALA A 30 -2.94 -35.87 24.58
N LYS A 31 -2.25 -35.15 23.69
CA LYS A 31 -1.69 -35.70 22.45
C LYS A 31 -0.50 -36.63 22.75
N LYS A 32 0.42 -36.21 23.62
CA LYS A 32 1.55 -37.04 24.06
C LYS A 32 1.11 -38.26 24.86
N ALA A 33 0.06 -38.14 25.69
CA ALA A 33 -0.52 -39.28 26.41
C ALA A 33 -1.21 -40.29 25.46
N LYS A 34 -1.83 -39.81 24.38
CA LYS A 34 -2.36 -40.69 23.32
C LYS A 34 -1.27 -41.37 22.49
N GLU A 35 -0.14 -40.70 22.29
CA GLU A 35 1.03 -41.27 21.59
C GLU A 35 1.79 -42.26 22.47
N ALA A 36 1.85 -42.05 23.79
CA ALA A 36 2.49 -42.94 24.75
C ALA A 36 1.66 -44.19 25.11
N ALA A 37 0.34 -44.13 24.99
CA ALA A 37 -0.56 -45.27 25.25
C ALA A 37 -0.63 -46.29 24.09
N GLY A 38 0.15 -46.11 23.03
CA GLY A 38 0.19 -46.94 21.83
C GLY A 38 1.14 -48.14 21.87
N GLY A 39 1.29 -48.82 23.02
CA GLY A 39 2.12 -50.03 23.12
C GLY A 39 1.68 -50.97 24.25
N GLY A 40 1.20 -52.17 23.90
CA GLY A 40 1.01 -53.29 24.83
C GLY A 40 -0.37 -53.96 24.80
N ASP A 41 -0.37 -55.27 24.63
CA ASP A 41 -1.44 -56.21 24.24
C ASP A 41 -2.48 -56.58 25.32
N GLY A 42 -3.68 -57.03 24.90
CA GLY A 42 -4.57 -57.88 25.71
C GLY A 42 -6.03 -57.44 25.90
N GLY A 43 -6.95 -57.82 25.00
CA GLY A 43 -8.38 -57.91 25.33
C GLY A 43 -9.38 -57.71 24.18
N LYS A 44 -9.82 -58.83 23.57
CA LYS A 44 -10.86 -58.91 22.52
C LYS A 44 -12.11 -58.06 22.80
N ARG A 45 -12.31 -57.01 22.02
CA ARG A 45 -13.61 -56.64 21.41
C ARG A 45 -13.36 -56.07 20.02
N LYS A 46 -13.62 -56.89 18.99
CA LYS A 46 -13.58 -56.50 17.57
C LYS A 46 -14.44 -55.25 17.35
N LYS A 47 -13.79 -54.12 17.05
CA LYS A 47 -14.37 -53.07 16.23
C LYS A 47 -13.31 -52.73 15.17
N GLU A 48 -13.47 -53.34 14.01
CA GLU A 48 -12.63 -53.13 12.84
C GLU A 48 -12.63 -51.64 12.47
N LYS A 49 -11.48 -50.97 12.59
CA LYS A 49 -11.22 -49.74 11.84
C LYS A 49 -10.79 -50.17 10.43
N LYS A 50 -11.73 -50.17 9.49
CA LYS A 50 -11.42 -50.19 8.05
C LYS A 50 -10.72 -48.87 7.70
N GLY A 51 -9.42 -48.93 7.45
CA GLY A 51 -8.57 -47.79 7.09
C GLY A 51 -7.77 -48.05 5.81
N GLY A 52 -8.40 -48.70 4.82
CA GLY A 52 -7.92 -48.74 3.44
C GLY A 52 -8.93 -48.02 2.55
N VAL A 53 -8.46 -47.29 1.53
CA VAL A 53 -9.32 -46.73 0.48
C VAL A 53 -10.07 -47.90 -0.17
N ASP A 54 -11.39 -47.80 -0.28
CA ASP A 54 -12.22 -48.85 -0.89
C ASP A 54 -11.73 -49.10 -2.32
N GLU A 55 -11.59 -50.37 -2.73
CA GLU A 55 -11.08 -50.72 -4.06
C GLU A 55 -11.96 -50.17 -5.18
N GLU A 56 -13.27 -50.04 -4.95
CA GLU A 56 -14.21 -49.44 -5.90
C GLU A 56 -13.99 -47.92 -5.99
N ASP A 57 -13.72 -47.23 -4.87
CA ASP A 57 -13.39 -45.81 -4.87
C ASP A 57 -12.07 -45.54 -5.63
N LEU A 58 -11.08 -46.42 -5.48
CA LEU A 58 -9.81 -46.34 -6.20
C LEU A 58 -9.97 -46.63 -7.70
N ALA A 59 -10.82 -47.61 -8.06
CA ALA A 59 -11.16 -47.91 -9.45
C ALA A 59 -11.91 -46.74 -10.11
N ALA A 60 -12.86 -46.14 -9.40
CA ALA A 60 -13.60 -44.96 -9.85
C ALA A 60 -12.67 -43.75 -10.08
N LEU A 61 -11.74 -43.51 -9.16
CA LEU A 61 -10.74 -42.45 -9.32
C LEU A 61 -9.84 -42.69 -10.54
N LYS A 62 -9.34 -43.93 -10.73
CA LYS A 62 -8.52 -44.29 -11.90
C LYS A 62 -9.29 -44.11 -13.21
N ALA A 63 -10.54 -44.57 -13.26
CA ALA A 63 -11.40 -44.41 -14.44
C ALA A 63 -11.66 -42.94 -14.77
N ALA A 64 -11.95 -42.12 -13.76
CA ALA A 64 -12.17 -40.68 -13.94
C ALA A 64 -10.90 -39.93 -14.38
N GLN A 65 -9.72 -40.34 -13.90
CA GLN A 65 -8.43 -39.78 -14.33
C GLN A 65 -7.97 -40.28 -15.70
N ALA A 66 -8.49 -41.42 -16.16
CA ALA A 66 -8.20 -41.97 -17.49
C ALA A 66 -9.00 -41.28 -18.60
N VAL A 67 -10.04 -40.50 -18.26
CA VAL A 67 -10.79 -39.70 -19.24
C VAL A 67 -9.82 -38.69 -19.88
N PRO A 68 -9.67 -38.69 -21.22
CA PRO A 68 -8.78 -37.77 -21.89
C PRO A 68 -9.14 -36.32 -21.60
N LYS A 69 -8.12 -35.45 -21.57
CA LYS A 69 -8.30 -34.03 -21.30
C LYS A 69 -9.28 -33.40 -22.29
N GLY A 70 -10.35 -32.79 -21.77
CA GLY A 70 -11.37 -32.14 -22.58
C GLY A 70 -12.48 -33.05 -23.08
N GLU A 71 -12.46 -34.35 -22.78
CA GLU A 71 -13.55 -35.25 -23.12
C GLU A 71 -14.61 -35.30 -22.02
N TYR A 72 -15.86 -35.55 -22.44
CA TYR A 72 -16.97 -35.72 -21.51
C TYR A 72 -16.75 -36.96 -20.63
N LYS A 73 -16.79 -36.77 -19.32
CA LYS A 73 -16.78 -37.88 -18.36
C LYS A 73 -18.16 -38.51 -18.31
N ASP A 74 -18.38 -39.56 -19.09
CA ASP A 74 -19.63 -40.30 -19.11
C ASP A 74 -19.86 -41.05 -17.77
N PRO A 75 -20.89 -40.69 -16.99
CA PRO A 75 -21.23 -41.38 -15.74
C PRO A 75 -21.65 -42.85 -15.93
N ALA A 76 -21.98 -43.27 -17.17
CA ALA A 76 -22.26 -44.67 -17.48
C ALA A 76 -20.98 -45.52 -17.61
N VAL A 77 -19.84 -44.90 -17.93
CA VAL A 77 -18.55 -45.57 -18.12
C VAL A 77 -17.67 -45.45 -16.86
N VAL A 78 -17.74 -44.32 -16.17
CA VAL A 78 -17.01 -44.11 -14.92
C VAL A 78 -17.87 -44.55 -13.74
N PRO A 79 -17.47 -45.60 -12.99
CA PRO A 79 -18.27 -46.10 -11.88
C PRO A 79 -18.39 -45.06 -10.77
N MET A 80 -19.56 -44.99 -10.13
CA MET A 80 -19.76 -44.12 -8.97
C MET A 80 -19.01 -44.68 -7.75
N ALA A 81 -18.17 -43.84 -7.14
CA ALA A 81 -17.54 -44.14 -5.86
C ALA A 81 -18.59 -44.26 -4.74
N LYS A 82 -18.34 -45.09 -3.74
CA LYS A 82 -19.18 -45.23 -2.54
C LYS A 82 -19.12 -43.97 -1.67
N ALA A 83 -17.94 -43.36 -1.58
CA ALA A 83 -17.73 -42.10 -0.89
C ALA A 83 -17.53 -40.95 -1.90
N TYR A 84 -17.99 -39.75 -1.53
CA TYR A 84 -17.68 -38.55 -2.30
C TYR A 84 -16.19 -38.24 -2.23
N ASP A 85 -15.50 -38.34 -3.36
CA ASP A 85 -14.13 -37.84 -3.55
C ASP A 85 -14.14 -36.70 -4.58
N PRO A 86 -13.85 -35.45 -4.17
CA PRO A 86 -13.80 -34.33 -5.10
C PRO A 86 -12.75 -34.53 -6.21
N LYS A 87 -11.66 -35.28 -5.98
CA LYS A 87 -10.66 -35.53 -7.02
C LYS A 87 -11.23 -36.35 -8.18
N ASN A 88 -12.05 -37.35 -7.85
CA ASN A 88 -12.78 -38.13 -8.83
C ASN A 88 -13.86 -37.26 -9.51
N VAL A 89 -14.66 -36.56 -8.70
CA VAL A 89 -15.79 -35.79 -9.21
C VAL A 89 -15.33 -34.65 -10.11
N GLU A 90 -14.28 -33.90 -9.79
CA GLU A 90 -13.79 -32.76 -10.59
C GLU A 90 -12.99 -33.18 -11.83
N ALA A 91 -12.47 -34.42 -11.88
CA ALA A 91 -11.64 -34.88 -12.99
C ALA A 91 -12.36 -34.73 -14.35
N ALA A 92 -11.63 -34.27 -15.36
CA ALA A 92 -12.03 -34.00 -16.74
C ALA A 92 -13.08 -32.90 -16.97
N TRP A 93 -13.91 -32.52 -15.98
CA TRP A 93 -15.01 -31.57 -16.19
C TRP A 93 -14.55 -30.19 -16.63
N TYR A 94 -13.55 -29.62 -15.97
CA TYR A 94 -13.16 -28.25 -16.28
C TYR A 94 -12.64 -28.12 -17.70
N ASP A 95 -11.75 -29.04 -18.09
CA ASP A 95 -11.19 -29.07 -19.44
C ASP A 95 -12.28 -29.31 -20.49
N TRP A 96 -13.28 -30.15 -20.19
CA TRP A 96 -14.44 -30.35 -21.07
C TRP A 96 -15.30 -29.09 -21.18
N TRP A 97 -15.64 -28.43 -20.06
CA TRP A 97 -16.40 -27.18 -20.07
C TRP A 97 -15.70 -26.07 -20.86
N GLU A 98 -14.38 -25.99 -20.76
CA GLU A 98 -13.56 -25.05 -21.52
C GLU A 98 -13.57 -25.39 -23.02
N LYS A 99 -13.40 -26.67 -23.39
CA LYS A 99 -13.45 -27.15 -24.77
C LYS A 99 -14.80 -26.88 -25.45
N GLU A 100 -15.90 -27.16 -24.75
CA GLU A 100 -17.27 -26.91 -25.25
C GLU A 100 -17.64 -25.42 -25.26
N GLY A 101 -16.82 -24.56 -24.64
CA GLY A 101 -17.02 -23.12 -24.66
C GLY A 101 -18.18 -22.64 -23.78
N TYR A 102 -18.60 -23.39 -22.75
CA TYR A 102 -19.75 -23.05 -21.90
C TYR A 102 -19.61 -21.75 -21.10
N PHE A 103 -18.39 -21.20 -21.02
CA PHE A 103 -18.14 -19.94 -20.33
C PHE A 103 -18.36 -18.71 -21.23
N LYS A 104 -18.52 -18.91 -22.55
CA LYS A 104 -18.70 -17.83 -23.52
C LYS A 104 -20.18 -17.44 -23.64
N PRO A 105 -20.50 -16.13 -23.66
CA PRO A 105 -21.84 -15.69 -24.02
C PRO A 105 -22.11 -15.93 -25.51
N THR A 106 -23.36 -16.16 -25.87
CA THR A 106 -23.81 -16.20 -27.26
C THR A 106 -24.04 -14.78 -27.77
N MET A 107 -23.37 -14.40 -28.84
CA MET A 107 -23.49 -13.06 -29.43
C MET A 107 -24.76 -12.94 -30.29
N GLY A 108 -25.33 -11.73 -30.36
CA GLY A 108 -26.47 -11.43 -31.24
C GLY A 108 -27.83 -11.92 -30.75
N THR A 109 -27.95 -12.38 -29.51
CA THR A 109 -29.23 -12.78 -28.92
C THR A 109 -29.99 -11.58 -28.34
N SER A 110 -31.31 -11.75 -28.15
CA SER A 110 -32.18 -10.78 -27.48
C SER A 110 -32.21 -10.94 -25.95
N LYS A 111 -31.45 -11.90 -25.41
CA LYS A 111 -31.40 -12.17 -23.97
C LYS A 111 -30.75 -10.99 -23.22
N PRO A 112 -31.14 -10.75 -21.96
CA PRO A 112 -30.53 -9.71 -21.16
C PRO A 112 -29.05 -10.02 -20.90
N LYS A 113 -28.21 -8.98 -20.85
CA LYS A 113 -26.76 -9.11 -20.70
C LYS A 113 -26.36 -8.96 -19.24
N PHE A 114 -25.37 -9.73 -18.81
CA PHE A 114 -24.78 -9.59 -17.48
C PHE A 114 -23.26 -9.69 -17.61
N VAL A 115 -22.52 -8.65 -17.19
CA VAL A 115 -21.07 -8.62 -17.35
C VAL A 115 -20.42 -8.35 -16.00
N ILE A 116 -19.41 -9.16 -15.68
CA ILE A 116 -18.48 -8.91 -14.58
C ILE A 116 -17.07 -8.88 -15.15
N VAL A 117 -16.27 -7.93 -14.71
CA VAL A 117 -14.81 -7.94 -14.90
C VAL A 117 -14.19 -8.50 -13.63
N ILE A 118 -13.32 -9.52 -13.76
CA ILE A 118 -12.57 -10.00 -12.59
C ILE A 118 -11.69 -8.85 -12.05
N PRO A 119 -11.60 -8.63 -10.72
CA PRO A 119 -10.55 -7.79 -10.17
C PRO A 119 -9.22 -8.47 -10.50
N PRO A 120 -8.42 -7.91 -11.42
CA PRO A 120 -7.29 -8.64 -12.00
C PRO A 120 -6.26 -8.93 -10.90
N PRO A 121 -5.97 -10.21 -10.56
CA PRO A 121 -4.95 -10.52 -9.58
C PRO A 121 -3.58 -10.03 -10.03
N ASN A 122 -2.83 -9.48 -9.08
CA ASN A 122 -1.46 -9.02 -9.30
C ASN A 122 -0.53 -10.20 -9.61
N VAL A 123 0.36 -10.04 -10.59
CA VAL A 123 1.43 -11.01 -10.91
C VAL A 123 2.56 -10.98 -9.88
N THR A 124 2.25 -10.98 -8.58
CA THR A 124 3.24 -10.89 -7.49
C THR A 124 3.46 -12.22 -6.76
N GLY A 125 2.76 -13.29 -7.14
CA GLY A 125 2.85 -14.59 -6.46
C GLY A 125 1.65 -15.50 -6.77
N ALA A 126 1.46 -16.52 -5.93
CA ALA A 126 0.30 -17.41 -6.00
C ALA A 126 -0.92 -16.80 -5.29
N LEU A 127 -2.12 -17.20 -5.72
CA LEU A 127 -3.38 -16.80 -5.11
C LEU A 127 -3.51 -17.38 -3.68
N HIS A 128 -3.97 -16.54 -2.76
CA HIS A 128 -4.36 -16.91 -1.38
C HIS A 128 -5.89 -17.02 -1.20
N ILE A 129 -6.34 -17.44 -0.01
CA ILE A 129 -7.77 -17.68 0.31
C ILE A 129 -8.70 -16.49 0.04
N GLY A 130 -8.23 -15.25 0.22
CA GLY A 130 -9.00 -14.06 -0.16
C GLY A 130 -9.38 -14.01 -1.65
N HIS A 131 -8.49 -14.43 -2.56
CA HIS A 131 -8.81 -14.52 -3.98
C HIS A 131 -9.85 -15.61 -4.24
N ALA A 132 -9.74 -16.75 -3.55
CA ALA A 132 -10.71 -17.84 -3.67
C ALA A 132 -12.10 -17.38 -3.22
N LEU A 133 -12.21 -16.64 -2.10
CA LEU A 133 -13.47 -16.07 -1.65
C LEU A 133 -14.10 -15.15 -2.70
N THR A 134 -13.36 -14.16 -3.19
CA THR A 134 -13.86 -13.21 -4.20
C THR A 134 -14.30 -13.92 -5.48
N ASN A 135 -13.48 -14.85 -5.99
CA ASN A 135 -13.79 -15.58 -7.22
C ASN A 135 -15.00 -16.50 -7.05
N SER A 136 -15.12 -17.22 -5.93
CA SER A 136 -16.28 -18.09 -5.69
C SER A 136 -17.60 -17.31 -5.65
N ILE A 137 -17.59 -16.10 -5.07
CA ILE A 137 -18.77 -15.23 -5.06
C ILE A 137 -19.12 -14.76 -6.48
N GLN A 138 -18.13 -14.26 -7.23
CA GLN A 138 -18.35 -13.80 -8.61
C GLN A 138 -18.81 -14.94 -9.52
N ASP A 139 -18.18 -16.11 -9.42
CA ASP A 139 -18.54 -17.30 -10.20
C ASP A 139 -19.98 -17.75 -9.89
N THR A 140 -20.37 -17.76 -8.62
CA THR A 140 -21.74 -18.11 -8.21
C THR A 140 -22.76 -17.17 -8.86
N ILE A 141 -22.49 -15.86 -8.84
CA ILE A 141 -23.38 -14.86 -9.46
C ILE A 141 -23.45 -15.06 -10.97
N VAL A 142 -22.30 -15.25 -11.63
CA VAL A 142 -22.23 -15.46 -13.09
C VAL A 142 -22.96 -16.72 -13.51
N ARG A 143 -22.75 -17.84 -12.82
CA ARG A 143 -23.45 -19.11 -13.07
C ARG A 143 -24.94 -18.96 -12.87
N TRP A 144 -25.36 -18.35 -11.75
CA TRP A 144 -26.78 -18.09 -11.48
C TRP A 144 -27.43 -17.22 -12.56
N ARG A 145 -26.77 -16.13 -12.99
CA ARG A 145 -27.27 -15.26 -14.07
C ARG A 145 -27.36 -16.00 -15.40
N ARG A 146 -26.35 -16.79 -15.76
CA ARG A 146 -26.36 -17.64 -16.96
C ARG A 146 -27.53 -18.62 -16.94
N MET A 147 -27.74 -19.30 -15.80
CA MET A 147 -28.88 -20.21 -15.60
C MET A 147 -30.23 -19.50 -15.57
N SER A 148 -30.25 -18.22 -15.19
CA SER A 148 -31.46 -17.37 -15.18
C SER A 148 -31.78 -16.76 -16.55
N GLY A 149 -31.12 -17.19 -17.62
CA GLY A 149 -31.41 -16.76 -18.99
C GLY A 149 -30.66 -15.53 -19.48
N TYR A 150 -29.65 -15.05 -18.74
CA TYR A 150 -28.79 -13.95 -19.19
C TYR A 150 -27.64 -14.43 -20.07
N GLU A 151 -27.22 -13.60 -21.02
CA GLU A 151 -25.88 -13.70 -21.61
C GLU A 151 -24.85 -13.19 -20.60
N ALA A 152 -24.36 -14.12 -19.78
CA ALA A 152 -23.41 -13.83 -18.72
C ALA A 152 -21.96 -13.92 -19.22
N LEU A 153 -21.22 -12.82 -19.13
CA LEU A 153 -19.80 -12.71 -19.44
C LEU A 153 -19.01 -12.41 -18.18
N TRP A 154 -18.01 -13.25 -17.88
CA TRP A 154 -17.03 -12.97 -16.85
C TRP A 154 -15.65 -12.86 -17.47
N VAL A 155 -15.12 -11.63 -17.52
CA VAL A 155 -13.89 -11.28 -18.25
C VAL A 155 -12.67 -11.59 -17.36
N PRO A 156 -11.74 -12.46 -17.80
CA PRO A 156 -10.51 -12.71 -17.07
C PRO A 156 -9.43 -11.66 -17.36
N GLY A 157 -8.52 -11.48 -16.41
CA GLY A 157 -7.29 -10.73 -16.63
C GLY A 157 -6.35 -10.78 -15.44
N THR A 158 -5.14 -10.25 -15.63
CA THR A 158 -4.11 -10.11 -14.59
C THR A 158 -3.51 -8.71 -14.61
N ASP A 159 -3.11 -8.22 -13.44
CA ASP A 159 -2.48 -6.91 -13.29
C ASP A 159 -0.97 -7.06 -13.13
N HIS A 160 -0.24 -6.30 -13.93
CA HIS A 160 1.21 -6.13 -13.83
C HIS A 160 1.66 -5.58 -12.47
N ALA A 161 0.80 -4.86 -11.74
CA ALA A 161 1.02 -4.34 -10.39
C ALA A 161 2.25 -3.43 -10.20
N GLY A 162 2.82 -2.91 -11.31
CA GLY A 162 3.94 -1.96 -11.34
C GLY A 162 5.02 -2.20 -10.26
N ILE A 163 5.08 -1.28 -9.30
CA ILE A 163 6.04 -1.27 -8.18
C ILE A 163 6.03 -2.57 -7.37
N ALA A 164 4.87 -3.21 -7.21
CA ALA A 164 4.76 -4.45 -6.44
C ALA A 164 5.52 -5.59 -7.13
N THR A 165 5.35 -5.75 -8.44
CA THR A 165 6.07 -6.74 -9.24
C THR A 165 7.55 -6.40 -9.30
N GLN A 166 7.91 -5.14 -9.54
CA GLN A 166 9.30 -4.68 -9.50
C GLN A 166 9.98 -5.08 -8.19
N THR A 167 9.35 -4.79 -7.05
CA THR A 167 9.90 -5.10 -5.72
C THR A 167 10.12 -6.60 -5.52
N VAL A 168 9.19 -7.44 -6.00
CA VAL A 168 9.30 -8.90 -5.85
C VAL A 168 10.41 -9.46 -6.75
N VAL A 169 10.52 -8.97 -7.99
CA VAL A 169 11.59 -9.36 -8.92
C VAL A 169 12.95 -8.89 -8.41
N GLU A 170 13.08 -7.66 -7.92
CA GLU A 170 14.32 -7.17 -7.29
C GLU A 170 14.74 -8.02 -6.09
N LYS A 171 13.81 -8.38 -5.20
CA LYS A 171 14.10 -9.27 -4.06
C LYS A 171 14.54 -10.66 -4.51
N LYS A 172 13.97 -11.18 -5.59
CA LYS A 172 14.37 -12.46 -6.19
C LYS A 172 15.79 -12.36 -6.73
N LEU A 173 16.09 -11.37 -7.56
CA LEU A 173 17.41 -11.13 -8.14
C LEU A 173 18.48 -10.99 -7.05
N GLN A 174 18.20 -10.21 -6.02
CA GLN A 174 19.13 -10.03 -4.90
C GLN A 174 19.39 -11.34 -4.14
N ARG A 175 18.37 -12.19 -3.98
CA ARG A 175 18.46 -13.46 -3.24
C ARG A 175 19.15 -14.57 -4.05
N GLU A 176 18.88 -14.65 -5.34
CA GLU A 176 19.31 -15.75 -6.20
C GLU A 176 20.62 -15.46 -6.95
N GLU A 177 20.81 -14.21 -7.38
CA GLU A 177 21.94 -13.79 -8.22
C GLU A 177 22.83 -12.75 -7.51
N GLY A 178 22.41 -12.19 -6.38
CA GLY A 178 23.19 -11.18 -5.64
C GLY A 178 23.25 -9.80 -6.30
N ILE A 179 22.54 -9.61 -7.41
CA ILE A 179 22.55 -8.39 -8.22
C ILE A 179 21.29 -7.54 -8.00
N THR A 180 21.40 -6.25 -8.34
CA THR A 180 20.31 -5.28 -8.29
C THR A 180 19.77 -4.98 -9.70
N ARG A 181 18.60 -4.33 -9.78
CA ARG A 181 18.07 -3.85 -11.07
C ARG A 181 18.99 -2.84 -11.77
N HIS A 182 19.83 -2.14 -11.01
CA HIS A 182 20.76 -1.15 -11.55
C HIS A 182 21.94 -1.81 -12.25
N ASP A 183 22.36 -2.98 -11.76
CA ASP A 183 23.43 -3.78 -12.38
C ASP A 183 23.00 -4.38 -13.72
N LEU A 184 21.72 -4.74 -13.86
CA LEU A 184 21.14 -5.28 -15.10
C LEU A 184 20.89 -4.22 -16.17
N GLY A 185 20.56 -2.99 -15.76
CA GLY A 185 20.00 -1.98 -16.66
C GLY A 185 18.53 -2.25 -17.01
N ARG A 186 17.89 -1.25 -17.65
CA ARG A 186 16.42 -1.23 -17.87
C ARG A 186 15.93 -2.39 -18.75
N GLU A 187 16.56 -2.62 -19.88
CA GLU A 187 16.08 -3.60 -20.89
C GLU A 187 16.08 -5.02 -20.30
N LYS A 188 17.23 -5.47 -19.79
CA LYS A 188 17.36 -6.78 -19.15
C LYS A 188 16.48 -6.94 -17.92
N PHE A 189 16.31 -5.88 -17.13
CA PHE A 189 15.39 -5.93 -16.00
C PHE A 189 13.94 -6.15 -16.45
N LEU A 190 13.50 -5.46 -17.51
CA LEU A 190 12.17 -5.67 -18.08
C LEU A 190 11.98 -7.10 -18.60
N GLU A 191 12.99 -7.67 -19.27
CA GLU A 191 12.96 -9.08 -19.68
C GLU A 191 12.69 -10.02 -18.49
N ARG A 192 13.41 -9.85 -17.37
CA ARG A 192 13.18 -10.63 -16.14
C ARG A 192 11.79 -10.43 -15.54
N VAL A 193 11.22 -9.22 -15.66
CA VAL A 193 9.83 -8.95 -15.23
C VAL A 193 8.82 -9.70 -16.11
N PHE A 194 9.03 -9.75 -17.42
CA PHE A 194 8.18 -10.52 -18.33
C PHE A 194 8.31 -12.03 -18.12
N GLU A 195 9.51 -12.56 -17.90
CA GLU A 195 9.71 -13.97 -17.52
C GLU A 195 8.97 -14.32 -16.23
N TRP A 196 9.02 -13.44 -15.24
CA TRP A 196 8.26 -13.59 -14.00
C TRP A 196 6.75 -13.60 -14.27
N LYS A 197 6.24 -12.70 -15.13
CA LYS A 197 4.83 -12.68 -15.53
C LYS A 197 4.42 -14.01 -16.16
N GLU A 198 5.20 -14.59 -17.06
CA GLU A 198 4.83 -15.86 -17.71
C GLU A 198 4.77 -17.00 -16.68
N GLN A 199 5.73 -17.05 -15.76
CA GLN A 199 5.76 -18.07 -14.72
C GLN A 199 4.57 -17.97 -13.75
N TYR A 200 4.20 -16.76 -13.32
CA TYR A 200 3.16 -16.55 -12.30
C TYR A 200 1.76 -16.36 -12.87
N GLY A 201 1.62 -15.74 -14.05
CA GLY A 201 0.35 -15.65 -14.77
C GLY A 201 -0.24 -17.03 -15.03
N GLY A 202 0.57 -17.97 -15.53
CA GLY A 202 0.15 -19.35 -15.72
C GLY A 202 -0.28 -20.05 -14.41
N LYS A 203 0.41 -19.79 -13.30
CA LYS A 203 0.03 -20.34 -11.98
C LYS A 203 -1.30 -19.77 -11.50
N ILE A 204 -1.50 -18.46 -11.62
CA ILE A 204 -2.74 -17.78 -11.23
C ILE A 204 -3.93 -18.37 -12.00
N PHE A 205 -3.81 -18.49 -13.32
CA PHE A 205 -4.87 -19.06 -14.15
C PHE A 205 -5.15 -20.51 -13.78
N ASN A 206 -4.12 -21.33 -13.59
CA ASN A 206 -4.31 -22.71 -13.16
C ASN A 206 -5.03 -22.82 -11.81
N GLN A 207 -4.76 -21.91 -10.86
CA GLN A 207 -5.49 -21.86 -9.60
C GLN A 207 -6.96 -21.48 -9.79
N LEU A 208 -7.26 -20.47 -10.62
CA LEU A 208 -8.64 -20.07 -10.93
C LEU A 208 -9.41 -21.19 -11.67
N LYS A 209 -8.77 -21.86 -12.62
CA LYS A 209 -9.31 -23.03 -13.31
C LYS A 209 -9.58 -24.17 -12.32
N ARG A 210 -8.64 -24.43 -11.41
CA ARG A 210 -8.80 -25.48 -10.39
C ARG A 210 -9.92 -25.18 -9.39
N LEU A 211 -10.20 -23.90 -9.11
CA LEU A 211 -11.36 -23.49 -8.31
C LEU A 211 -12.70 -23.65 -9.07
N GLY A 212 -12.66 -23.96 -10.38
CA GLY A 212 -13.86 -24.11 -11.19
C GLY A 212 -14.40 -22.79 -11.74
N SER A 213 -13.61 -21.71 -11.76
CA SER A 213 -14.07 -20.38 -12.21
C SER A 213 -14.54 -20.40 -13.67
N SER A 214 -15.79 -19.98 -13.94
CA SER A 214 -16.41 -19.98 -15.28
C SER A 214 -16.07 -18.73 -16.13
N LEU A 215 -14.78 -18.39 -16.16
CA LEU A 215 -14.22 -17.26 -16.90
C LEU A 215 -14.12 -17.54 -18.41
N ASP A 216 -14.35 -16.52 -19.24
CA ASP A 216 -14.10 -16.62 -20.68
C ASP A 216 -12.61 -16.41 -21.00
N TRP A 217 -11.82 -17.48 -20.90
CA TRP A 217 -10.37 -17.46 -21.15
C TRP A 217 -9.98 -16.95 -22.55
N SER A 218 -10.90 -16.96 -23.52
CA SER A 218 -10.62 -16.40 -24.86
C SER A 218 -10.48 -14.86 -24.84
N ARG A 219 -10.91 -14.21 -23.76
CA ARG A 219 -10.85 -12.76 -23.53
C ARG A 219 -9.86 -12.37 -22.46
N GLU A 220 -8.95 -13.27 -22.08
CA GLU A 220 -7.89 -12.96 -21.13
C GLU A 220 -7.11 -11.72 -21.57
N ARG A 221 -6.87 -10.82 -20.62
CA ARG A 221 -6.04 -9.63 -20.82
C ARG A 221 -5.00 -9.47 -19.72
N PHE A 222 -3.91 -8.81 -20.06
CA PHE A 222 -2.86 -8.40 -19.14
C PHE A 222 -2.71 -6.90 -19.24
N THR A 223 -2.61 -6.18 -18.12
CA THR A 223 -2.64 -4.71 -18.12
C THR A 223 -1.56 -4.03 -18.97
N MET A 224 -0.43 -4.70 -19.25
CA MET A 224 0.60 -4.21 -20.18
C MET A 224 0.58 -4.91 -21.56
N ASP A 225 -0.48 -5.64 -21.90
CA ASP A 225 -0.66 -6.13 -23.27
C ASP A 225 -0.85 -4.97 -24.25
N GLU A 226 -0.67 -5.26 -25.54
CA GLU A 226 -0.69 -4.21 -26.58
C GLU A 226 -2.03 -3.46 -26.61
N MET A 227 -3.14 -4.17 -26.43
CA MET A 227 -4.49 -3.60 -26.52
C MET A 227 -4.77 -2.67 -25.35
N LEU A 228 -4.52 -3.12 -24.11
CA LEU A 228 -4.73 -2.32 -22.91
C LEU A 228 -3.72 -1.16 -22.81
N SER A 229 -2.49 -1.36 -23.27
CA SER A 229 -1.51 -0.28 -23.37
C SER A 229 -1.95 0.82 -24.33
N LYS A 230 -2.59 0.46 -25.46
CA LYS A 230 -3.20 1.45 -26.37
C LYS A 230 -4.37 2.16 -25.70
N ALA A 231 -5.21 1.45 -24.96
CA ALA A 231 -6.35 2.05 -24.24
C ALA A 231 -5.91 3.07 -23.18
N VAL A 232 -4.84 2.79 -22.42
CA VAL A 232 -4.29 3.73 -21.42
C VAL A 232 -3.70 4.98 -22.10
N LYS A 233 -2.98 4.81 -23.22
CA LYS A 233 -2.45 5.94 -24.00
C LYS A 233 -3.57 6.84 -24.52
N GLU A 234 -4.62 6.25 -25.08
CA GLU A 234 -5.80 6.98 -25.55
C GLU A 234 -6.48 7.73 -24.40
N ALA A 235 -6.69 7.06 -23.26
CA ALA A 235 -7.28 7.70 -22.08
C ALA A 235 -6.45 8.90 -21.60
N PHE A 236 -5.11 8.75 -21.53
CA PHE A 236 -4.22 9.84 -21.16
C PHE A 236 -4.32 11.01 -22.14
N VAL A 237 -4.22 10.76 -23.45
CA VAL A 237 -4.26 11.81 -24.48
C VAL A 237 -5.59 12.56 -24.45
N ARG A 238 -6.71 11.82 -24.34
CA ARG A 238 -8.04 12.43 -24.26
C ARG A 238 -8.21 13.27 -23.00
N MET A 239 -7.89 12.71 -21.83
CA MET A 239 -7.99 13.44 -20.56
C MET A 239 -7.07 14.67 -20.52
N HIS A 240 -5.90 14.60 -21.16
CA HIS A 240 -5.01 15.75 -21.31
C HIS A 240 -5.62 16.82 -22.24
N ALA A 241 -6.19 16.41 -23.37
CA ALA A 241 -6.87 17.32 -24.30
C ALA A 241 -8.08 18.02 -23.64
N ASP A 242 -8.79 17.31 -22.76
CA ASP A 242 -9.92 17.82 -21.97
C ASP A 242 -9.49 18.69 -20.77
N GLY A 243 -8.18 18.85 -20.53
CA GLY A 243 -7.63 19.62 -19.41
C GLY A 243 -7.74 18.94 -18.04
N LEU A 244 -8.13 17.66 -18.00
CA LEU A 244 -8.19 16.86 -16.76
C LEU A 244 -6.81 16.36 -16.34
N VAL A 245 -5.93 16.05 -17.28
CA VAL A 245 -4.53 15.71 -17.00
C VAL A 245 -3.65 16.93 -17.22
N TYR A 246 -2.87 17.31 -16.22
CA TYR A 246 -1.97 18.46 -16.28
C TYR A 246 -0.65 18.17 -15.57
N ARG A 247 0.36 19.01 -15.85
CA ARG A 247 1.69 18.92 -15.21
C ARG A 247 1.86 20.06 -14.23
N ASP A 248 2.24 19.75 -13.01
CA ASP A 248 2.45 20.75 -11.96
C ASP A 248 3.59 20.33 -11.02
N ASN A 249 4.25 21.32 -10.44
CA ASN A 249 5.32 21.12 -9.46
C ASN A 249 4.73 21.21 -8.06
N ARG A 250 4.47 20.04 -7.45
CA ARG A 250 3.84 19.92 -6.14
C ARG A 250 4.67 19.03 -5.22
N LEU A 251 4.38 19.11 -3.93
CA LEU A 251 4.86 18.12 -2.99
C LEU A 251 4.22 16.76 -3.31
N VAL A 252 5.08 15.77 -3.50
CA VAL A 252 4.68 14.37 -3.63
C VAL A 252 5.20 13.56 -2.47
N ASN A 253 4.49 12.48 -2.16
CA ASN A 253 4.99 11.45 -1.26
C ASN A 253 6.13 10.70 -1.98
N TRP A 254 7.37 11.10 -1.73
CA TRP A 254 8.53 10.48 -2.35
C TRP A 254 9.08 9.36 -1.48
N CYS A 255 9.31 8.20 -2.09
CA CYS A 255 10.02 7.10 -1.46
C CYS A 255 11.49 7.13 -1.90
N CYS A 256 12.39 7.66 -1.07
CA CYS A 256 13.83 7.74 -1.37
C CYS A 256 14.45 6.37 -1.67
N ARG A 257 13.95 5.30 -1.03
CA ARG A 257 14.40 3.93 -1.29
C ARG A 257 14.05 3.41 -2.69
N LEU A 258 12.82 3.67 -3.16
CA LEU A 258 12.34 3.20 -4.46
C LEU A 258 12.62 4.20 -5.60
N LYS A 259 12.93 5.45 -5.25
CA LYS A 259 13.14 6.60 -6.14
C LYS A 259 11.92 6.85 -7.02
N THR A 260 10.75 6.96 -6.40
CA THR A 260 9.48 7.20 -7.07
C THR A 260 8.52 7.95 -6.16
N ALA A 261 7.65 8.75 -6.77
CA ALA A 261 6.46 9.24 -6.11
C ALA A 261 5.52 8.05 -5.85
N ILE A 262 4.77 8.11 -4.75
CA ILE A 262 3.68 7.19 -4.45
C ILE A 262 2.42 7.98 -4.12
N SER A 263 1.26 7.37 -4.35
CA SER A 263 -0.02 8.00 -4.05
C SER A 263 -0.34 8.01 -2.55
N ASP A 264 -1.27 8.87 -2.11
CA ASP A 264 -1.69 8.94 -0.70
C ASP A 264 -2.20 7.59 -0.17
N ILE A 265 -2.85 6.78 -1.02
CA ILE A 265 -3.36 5.44 -0.64
C ILE A 265 -2.24 4.40 -0.48
N GLU A 266 -1.03 4.69 -0.95
CA GLU A 266 0.14 3.82 -0.82
C GLU A 266 1.01 4.18 0.41
N VAL A 267 0.58 5.15 1.22
CA VAL A 267 1.21 5.55 2.47
C VAL A 267 0.52 4.85 3.65
N ASP A 268 1.26 4.00 4.35
CA ASP A 268 0.86 3.46 5.65
C ASP A 268 1.18 4.48 6.75
N TYR A 269 0.28 4.68 7.71
CA TYR A 269 0.55 5.59 8.83
C TYR A 269 0.78 4.86 10.14
N VAL A 270 1.75 5.35 10.91
CA VAL A 270 2.03 4.91 12.28
C VAL A 270 1.89 6.10 13.23
N ASP A 271 0.98 5.98 14.19
CA ASP A 271 0.83 6.97 15.26
C ASP A 271 1.85 6.73 16.37
N LEU A 272 2.54 7.79 16.77
CA LEU A 272 3.53 7.82 17.85
C LEU A 272 3.00 8.72 18.96
N GLU A 273 2.92 8.20 20.19
CA GLU A 273 2.47 8.97 21.36
C GLU A 273 3.57 9.90 21.93
N GLY A 274 4.82 9.74 21.49
CA GLY A 274 5.99 10.49 21.97
C GLY A 274 7.27 9.97 21.33
N SER A 275 8.43 10.32 21.89
CA SER A 275 9.72 9.96 21.29
C SER A 275 9.90 8.45 21.18
N LYS A 276 10.33 8.00 20.00
CA LYS A 276 10.61 6.60 19.71
C LYS A 276 11.70 6.46 18.66
N GLU A 277 12.68 5.63 18.96
CA GLU A 277 13.65 5.15 17.98
C GLU A 277 13.06 4.02 17.13
N MET A 278 13.14 4.18 15.80
CA MET A 278 12.64 3.22 14.84
C MET A 278 13.71 2.88 13.79
N PRO A 279 13.80 1.62 13.35
CA PRO A 279 14.63 1.28 12.21
C PRO A 279 14.03 1.88 10.94
N VAL A 280 14.87 2.47 10.10
CA VAL A 280 14.47 2.99 8.79
C VAL A 280 15.26 2.24 7.71
N PRO A 281 14.60 1.61 6.72
CA PRO A 281 15.28 0.92 5.63
C PRO A 281 16.34 1.79 4.93
N GLY A 282 17.58 1.29 4.84
CA GLY A 282 18.70 2.00 4.19
C GLY A 282 19.43 3.01 5.08
N GLN A 283 19.01 3.17 6.34
CA GLN A 283 19.73 3.94 7.35
C GLN A 283 20.54 3.02 8.27
N ASP A 284 21.66 3.54 8.73
CA ASP A 284 22.53 2.87 9.69
C ASP A 284 22.02 3.20 11.11
N GLY A 285 21.65 2.18 11.88
CA GLY A 285 21.08 2.34 13.21
C GLY A 285 19.58 2.66 13.23
N LYS A 286 19.11 3.26 14.33
CA LYS A 286 17.73 3.69 14.51
C LYS A 286 17.63 5.21 14.44
N VAL A 287 16.48 5.69 13.99
CA VAL A 287 16.19 7.12 13.88
C VAL A 287 15.11 7.49 14.89
N GLU A 288 15.32 8.61 15.60
CA GLU A 288 14.35 9.14 16.56
C GLU A 288 13.22 9.90 15.84
N PHE A 289 11.97 9.52 16.14
CA PHE A 289 10.75 10.22 15.72
C PHE A 289 9.88 10.52 16.93
N GLY A 290 8.89 11.41 16.79
CA GLY A 290 8.02 11.79 17.90
C GLY A 290 8.68 12.73 18.92
N SER A 291 9.70 13.47 18.50
CA SER A 291 10.30 14.56 19.27
C SER A 291 10.15 15.88 18.53
N ILE A 292 10.12 16.96 19.30
CA ILE A 292 10.19 18.32 18.79
C ILE A 292 11.43 19.00 19.39
N TRP A 293 12.27 19.55 18.52
CA TRP A 293 13.51 20.24 18.85
C TRP A 293 13.28 21.74 18.76
N SER A 294 13.78 22.46 19.76
CA SER A 294 13.76 23.93 19.79
C SER A 294 15.15 24.47 19.50
N PHE A 295 15.24 25.47 18.63
CA PHE A 295 16.48 26.17 18.34
C PHE A 295 16.22 27.63 17.96
N ALA A 296 17.25 28.45 18.12
CA ALA A 296 17.19 29.89 17.93
C ALA A 296 17.77 30.30 16.58
N TYR A 297 17.08 31.24 15.93
CA TYR A 297 17.55 31.99 14.77
C TYR A 297 17.99 33.39 15.21
N PRO A 298 19.23 33.83 14.93
CA PRO A 298 19.65 35.20 15.17
C PRO A 298 18.83 36.19 14.33
N ILE A 299 18.40 37.31 14.91
CA ILE A 299 17.65 38.36 14.20
C ILE A 299 18.62 39.43 13.70
N GLU A 300 18.37 39.93 12.48
CA GLU A 300 19.10 41.08 11.94
C GLU A 300 18.94 42.31 12.85
N GLY A 301 20.05 42.87 13.32
CA GLY A 301 20.04 43.99 14.26
C GLY A 301 20.02 43.59 15.74
N GLY A 302 20.05 42.29 16.05
CA GLY A 302 20.22 41.77 17.41
C GLY A 302 18.99 41.04 17.96
N GLY A 303 19.23 40.15 18.92
CA GLY A 303 18.23 39.24 19.48
C GLY A 303 18.14 37.91 18.73
N GLU A 304 17.20 37.08 19.15
CA GLU A 304 16.93 35.76 18.55
C GLU A 304 15.44 35.42 18.59
N ILE A 305 15.01 34.55 17.69
CA ILE A 305 13.68 33.93 17.69
C ILE A 305 13.82 32.42 17.79
N VAL A 306 13.15 31.82 18.77
CA VAL A 306 13.18 30.36 18.96
C VAL A 306 12.03 29.73 18.19
N VAL A 307 12.35 28.74 17.36
CA VAL A 307 11.39 27.91 16.61
C VAL A 307 11.40 26.50 17.16
N ALA A 308 10.29 25.78 16.96
CA ALA A 308 10.17 24.36 17.31
C ALA A 308 9.85 23.51 16.07
N THR A 309 10.53 22.38 15.88
CA THR A 309 10.32 21.49 14.73
C THR A 309 10.60 20.03 15.04
N THR A 310 9.91 19.12 14.35
CA THR A 310 10.19 17.67 14.39
C THR A 310 11.26 17.25 13.39
N ARG A 311 11.73 18.17 12.53
CA ARG A 311 12.69 17.88 11.45
C ARG A 311 13.77 18.97 11.37
N PRO A 312 14.68 19.08 12.35
CA PRO A 312 15.68 20.15 12.35
C PRO A 312 16.59 20.09 11.13
N GLU A 313 16.83 18.93 10.52
CA GLU A 313 17.59 18.81 9.27
C GLU A 313 17.00 19.61 8.10
N THR A 314 15.68 19.85 8.10
CA THR A 314 15.02 20.60 7.02
C THR A 314 15.28 22.11 7.11
N MET A 315 15.84 22.59 8.23
CA MET A 315 16.17 24.00 8.40
C MET A 315 17.09 24.54 7.30
N LEU A 316 17.89 23.65 6.69
CA LEU A 316 18.82 23.96 5.62
C LEU A 316 18.15 24.56 4.38
N GLY A 317 16.86 24.31 4.16
CA GLY A 317 16.06 24.93 3.10
C GLY A 317 14.98 25.88 3.60
N ASP A 318 15.12 26.41 4.83
CA ASP A 318 14.18 27.39 5.35
C ASP A 318 14.21 28.67 4.52
N THR A 319 13.02 29.23 4.30
CA THR A 319 12.79 30.45 3.49
C THR A 319 11.90 31.47 4.20
N ALA A 320 11.30 31.11 5.34
CA ALA A 320 10.72 32.08 6.28
C ALA A 320 10.70 31.54 7.72
N VAL A 321 10.44 32.43 8.67
CA VAL A 321 9.90 32.08 9.99
C VAL A 321 8.52 32.70 10.10
N ALA A 322 7.49 31.91 10.36
CA ALA A 322 6.12 32.39 10.53
C ALA A 322 5.79 32.59 12.01
N VAL A 323 5.13 33.70 12.32
CA VAL A 323 4.52 34.00 13.61
C VAL A 323 3.05 34.35 13.42
N HIS A 324 2.24 34.26 14.47
CA HIS A 324 0.86 34.73 14.39
C HIS A 324 0.83 36.26 14.45
N PRO A 325 0.05 36.96 13.60
CA PRO A 325 0.01 38.44 13.56
C PRO A 325 -0.37 39.06 14.91
N ASP A 326 -1.25 38.40 15.68
CA ASP A 326 -1.72 38.88 16.98
C ASP A 326 -0.83 38.46 18.17
N ASP A 327 0.28 37.75 17.93
CA ASP A 327 1.15 37.31 19.01
C ASP A 327 1.98 38.46 19.57
N ALA A 328 1.61 38.91 20.78
CA ALA A 328 2.28 40.00 21.48
C ALA A 328 3.78 39.76 21.70
N ARG A 329 4.24 38.49 21.75
CA ARG A 329 5.65 38.13 21.93
C ARG A 329 6.52 38.53 20.74
N TYR A 330 5.93 38.62 19.54
CA TYR A 330 6.67 38.75 18.29
C TYR A 330 6.39 40.06 17.53
N LYS A 331 5.62 41.00 18.11
CA LYS A 331 5.29 42.28 17.44
C LYS A 331 6.51 43.04 16.96
N ASP A 332 7.57 43.07 17.75
CA ASP A 332 8.79 43.84 17.44
C ASP A 332 9.67 43.18 16.37
N VAL A 333 9.36 41.95 15.95
CA VAL A 333 10.14 41.18 14.97
C VAL A 333 9.39 40.94 13.66
N GLN A 334 8.12 41.31 13.57
CA GLN A 334 7.33 41.21 12.33
C GLN A 334 7.97 42.03 11.21
N GLY A 335 8.17 41.42 10.04
CA GLY A 335 8.79 42.06 8.88
C GLY A 335 10.31 42.23 8.95
N LYS A 336 10.95 41.79 10.05
CA LYS A 336 12.42 41.68 10.12
C LYS A 336 12.90 40.39 9.45
N HIS A 337 14.22 40.24 9.37
CA HIS A 337 14.86 39.03 8.88
C HIS A 337 15.60 38.32 10.01
N VAL A 338 15.59 36.99 9.97
CA VAL A 338 16.56 36.18 10.68
C VAL A 338 17.75 35.86 9.77
N ILE A 339 18.90 35.57 10.37
CA ILE A 339 20.10 35.14 9.68
C ILE A 339 20.23 33.63 9.83
N HIS A 340 20.25 32.90 8.72
CA HIS A 340 20.44 31.46 8.76
C HIS A 340 21.85 31.11 9.26
N PRO A 341 21.99 30.30 10.33
CA PRO A 341 23.23 30.19 11.10
C PRO A 341 24.38 29.52 10.34
N PHE A 342 24.11 28.79 9.26
CA PHE A 342 25.14 28.03 8.54
C PHE A 342 25.55 28.63 7.19
N ASN A 343 24.71 29.47 6.59
CA ASN A 343 24.95 30.00 5.23
C ASN A 343 24.72 31.52 5.13
N GLY A 344 24.29 32.18 6.22
CA GLY A 344 24.13 33.63 6.27
C GLY A 344 22.95 34.18 5.47
N ARG A 345 22.09 33.34 4.88
CA ARG A 345 20.89 33.82 4.16
C ARG A 345 19.99 34.63 5.09
N LYS A 346 19.46 35.74 4.58
CA LYS A 346 18.43 36.52 5.26
C LYS A 346 17.07 35.88 4.97
N ILE A 347 16.39 35.45 6.03
CA ILE A 347 15.11 34.75 5.97
C ILE A 347 14.04 35.66 6.58
N PRO A 348 12.98 36.04 5.87
CA PRO A 348 11.95 36.93 6.38
C PRO A 348 11.15 36.31 7.53
N ILE A 349 10.74 37.16 8.48
CA ILE A 349 9.74 36.84 9.50
C ILE A 349 8.37 37.29 8.98
N ILE A 350 7.51 36.32 8.65
CA ILE A 350 6.18 36.55 8.09
C ILE A 350 5.08 36.36 9.14
N CYS A 351 3.91 36.94 8.90
CA CYS A 351 2.72 36.74 9.74
C CYS A 351 1.73 35.83 9.03
N ASP A 352 1.46 34.65 9.57
CA ASP A 352 0.49 33.70 9.01
C ASP A 352 -0.42 33.15 10.12
N ALA A 353 -1.68 33.60 10.15
CA ALA A 353 -2.67 33.19 11.14
C ALA A 353 -3.31 31.83 10.84
N GLU A 354 -3.16 31.31 9.62
CA GLU A 354 -3.72 30.02 9.22
C GLU A 354 -2.81 28.86 9.67
N LEU A 355 -1.50 29.05 9.57
CA LEU A 355 -0.51 28.06 9.98
C LEU A 355 -0.20 28.10 11.48
N VAL A 356 -0.02 29.30 12.05
CA VAL A 356 0.63 29.44 13.36
C VAL A 356 -0.39 29.39 14.50
N ASP A 357 -0.34 28.31 15.28
CA ASP A 357 -1.02 28.22 16.58
C ASP A 357 -0.11 28.82 17.67
N MET A 358 -0.56 29.94 18.27
CA MET A 358 0.15 30.63 19.35
C MET A 358 0.42 29.74 20.58
N SER A 359 -0.40 28.72 20.81
CA SER A 359 -0.31 27.80 21.96
C SER A 359 0.65 26.63 21.73
N PHE A 360 1.07 26.40 20.49
CA PHE A 360 1.92 25.27 20.13
C PHE A 360 3.40 25.65 20.05
N GLY A 361 4.25 24.84 20.69
CA GLY A 361 5.70 25.06 20.70
C GLY A 361 6.06 26.44 21.24
N THR A 362 6.79 27.22 20.44
CA THR A 362 7.16 28.60 20.79
C THR A 362 6.16 29.64 20.30
N GLY A 363 5.22 29.29 19.42
CA GLY A 363 4.42 30.25 18.65
C GLY A 363 5.15 30.84 17.42
N ALA A 364 6.35 30.33 17.10
CA ALA A 364 7.08 30.63 15.88
C ALA A 364 7.48 29.34 15.16
N VAL A 365 7.23 29.29 13.86
CA VAL A 365 7.40 28.08 13.03
C VAL A 365 8.39 28.37 11.92
N LYS A 366 9.40 27.51 11.77
CA LYS A 366 10.29 27.56 10.59
C LYS A 366 9.54 27.07 9.35
N ILE A 367 9.73 27.73 8.21
CA ILE A 367 9.01 27.44 6.97
C ILE A 367 9.96 26.88 5.92
N THR A 368 9.74 25.62 5.54
CA THR A 368 10.50 24.88 4.52
C THR A 368 9.56 24.38 3.39
N PRO A 369 9.11 25.27 2.47
CA PRO A 369 8.01 24.96 1.55
C PRO A 369 8.22 23.74 0.64
N ALA A 370 9.47 23.37 0.35
CA ALA A 370 9.79 22.23 -0.51
C ALA A 370 9.75 20.87 0.20
N HIS A 371 9.48 20.82 1.52
CA HIS A 371 9.60 19.59 2.34
C HIS A 371 8.47 19.35 3.36
N ASP A 372 7.47 20.22 3.46
CA ASP A 372 6.29 20.01 4.31
C ASP A 372 5.01 20.56 3.66
N PRO A 373 3.89 19.80 3.67
CA PRO A 373 2.63 20.25 3.05
C PRO A 373 2.05 21.55 3.61
N ASN A 374 2.17 21.81 4.91
CA ASN A 374 1.66 23.04 5.52
C ASN A 374 2.58 24.23 5.18
N ASP A 375 3.89 24.00 5.20
CA ASP A 375 4.88 25.00 4.77
C ASP A 375 4.74 25.32 3.29
N PHE A 376 4.38 24.35 2.44
CA PHE A 376 4.13 24.54 1.02
C PHE A 376 2.94 25.50 0.77
N GLN A 377 1.84 25.32 1.50
CA GLN A 377 0.70 26.23 1.38
C GLN A 377 1.04 27.63 1.89
N THR A 378 1.76 27.71 3.01
CA THR A 378 2.27 28.98 3.56
C THR A 378 3.20 29.68 2.57
N GLY A 379 4.12 28.94 1.94
CA GLY A 379 5.01 29.43 0.91
C GLY A 379 4.26 29.97 -0.31
N LYS A 380 3.16 29.32 -0.72
CA LYS A 380 2.29 29.83 -1.78
C LYS A 380 1.56 31.11 -1.36
N ARG A 381 0.97 31.16 -0.17
CA ARG A 381 0.26 32.34 0.35
C ARG A 381 1.15 33.58 0.44
N HIS A 382 2.40 33.38 0.85
CA HIS A 382 3.37 34.46 1.08
C HIS A 382 4.40 34.65 -0.04
N ASN A 383 4.25 33.94 -1.17
CA ASN A 383 5.15 33.99 -2.32
C ASN A 383 6.64 33.78 -1.93
N LEU A 384 6.89 32.77 -1.10
CA LEU A 384 8.23 32.38 -0.66
C LEU A 384 8.96 31.58 -1.74
N GLU A 385 10.29 31.55 -1.65
CA GLU A 385 11.12 30.65 -2.45
C GLU A 385 10.92 29.19 -2.01
N PHE A 386 11.07 28.25 -2.96
CA PHE A 386 10.94 26.82 -2.70
C PHE A 386 12.31 26.14 -2.88
N ILE A 387 13.08 26.07 -1.80
CA ILE A 387 14.44 25.51 -1.81
C ILE A 387 14.39 24.01 -1.47
N ASN A 388 14.63 23.15 -2.46
CA ASN A 388 14.77 21.71 -2.23
C ASN A 388 16.21 21.37 -1.82
N MET A 389 16.40 20.86 -0.60
CA MET A 389 17.73 20.51 -0.08
C MET A 389 18.08 19.02 -0.18
N LEU A 390 17.20 18.20 -0.78
CA LEU A 390 17.41 16.75 -0.90
C LEU A 390 17.54 16.28 -2.36
N THR A 391 18.44 15.34 -2.58
CA THR A 391 18.46 14.50 -3.78
C THR A 391 17.36 13.44 -3.72
N GLU A 392 17.13 12.75 -4.84
CA GLU A 392 16.17 11.65 -4.94
C GLU A 392 16.46 10.48 -3.99
N GLU A 393 17.72 10.29 -3.62
CA GLU A 393 18.18 9.30 -2.65
C GLU A 393 17.95 9.72 -1.20
N GLY A 394 17.48 10.95 -0.95
CA GLY A 394 17.38 11.52 0.39
C GLY A 394 18.74 11.92 0.96
N MET A 395 19.68 12.34 0.10
CA MET A 395 20.96 12.92 0.49
C MET A 395 20.85 14.45 0.48
N ILE A 396 21.55 15.13 1.38
CA ILE A 396 21.65 16.60 1.34
C ILE A 396 22.41 17.01 0.06
N ASN A 397 21.83 17.91 -0.72
CA ASN A 397 22.43 18.45 -1.95
C ASN A 397 23.24 19.74 -1.67
N ASP A 398 23.58 20.50 -2.71
CA ASP A 398 24.35 21.74 -2.60
C ASP A 398 23.66 22.84 -1.77
N GLU A 399 22.33 22.89 -1.76
CA GLU A 399 21.56 23.86 -0.98
C GLU A 399 21.72 23.69 0.53
N GLY A 400 22.10 22.49 0.98
CA GLY A 400 22.39 22.21 2.38
C GLY A 400 23.73 22.77 2.87
N GLY A 401 24.57 23.28 1.95
CA GLY A 401 25.90 23.81 2.25
C GLY A 401 26.96 22.72 2.46
N ASP A 402 28.23 23.10 2.31
CA ASP A 402 29.38 22.19 2.28
C ASP A 402 29.51 21.32 3.54
N ARG A 403 29.06 21.82 4.70
CA ARG A 403 29.12 21.09 5.97
C ARG A 403 28.23 19.84 5.98
N PHE A 404 27.08 19.87 5.30
CA PHE A 404 26.07 18.80 5.37
C PHE A 404 25.88 18.08 4.04
N LYS A 405 26.35 18.65 2.93
CA LYS A 405 26.30 18.05 1.60
C LYS A 405 26.78 16.60 1.60
N GLY A 406 26.00 15.72 0.98
CA GLY A 406 26.29 14.29 0.90
C GLY A 406 25.95 13.49 2.16
N MET A 407 25.39 14.10 3.21
CA MET A 407 24.84 13.34 4.34
C MET A 407 23.46 12.77 4.00
N LYS A 408 23.13 11.58 4.52
CA LYS A 408 21.74 11.07 4.49
C LYS A 408 20.85 11.96 5.36
N ARG A 409 19.60 12.22 4.96
CA ARG A 409 18.64 13.09 5.69
C ARG A 409 18.56 12.84 7.20
N PHE A 410 18.56 11.57 7.63
CA PHE A 410 18.46 11.24 9.06
C PHE A 410 19.80 11.28 9.81
N ALA A 411 20.93 11.17 9.09
CA ALA A 411 22.26 11.43 9.66
C ALA A 411 22.54 12.95 9.75
N ALA A 412 21.97 13.74 8.83
CA ALA A 412 22.04 15.20 8.88
C ALA A 412 21.33 15.77 10.12
N ARG A 413 20.27 15.11 10.62
CA ARG A 413 19.53 15.53 11.82
C ARG A 413 20.42 15.74 13.06
N PRO A 414 21.12 14.72 13.58
CA PRO A 414 22.03 14.92 14.72
C PRO A 414 23.20 15.85 14.39
N ALA A 415 23.69 15.86 13.14
CA ALA A 415 24.78 16.76 12.73
C ALA A 415 24.37 18.24 12.77
N VAL A 416 23.15 18.56 12.33
CA VAL A 416 22.57 19.91 12.40
C VAL A 416 22.35 20.33 13.85
N ILE A 417 21.82 19.43 14.69
CA ILE A 417 21.63 19.73 16.13
C ILE A 417 22.98 20.02 16.80
N ALA A 418 24.00 19.21 16.56
CA ALA A 418 25.34 19.44 17.10
C ALA A 418 25.92 20.78 16.62
N ALA A 419 25.75 21.11 15.34
CA ALA A 419 26.18 22.40 14.79
C ALA A 419 25.45 23.59 15.42
N LEU A 420 24.15 23.46 15.74
CA LEU A 420 23.40 24.49 16.47
C LEU A 420 23.89 24.63 17.92
N ASP A 421 24.24 23.53 18.57
CA ASP A 421 24.74 23.52 19.95
C ASP A 421 26.14 24.16 20.05
N GLU A 422 27.03 23.88 19.08
CA GLU A 422 28.34 24.55 18.93
C GLU A 422 28.22 26.08 18.84
N LEU A 423 27.15 26.56 18.18
CA LEU A 423 26.84 27.98 18.05
C LEU A 423 26.05 28.56 19.24
N GLY A 424 25.71 27.73 20.24
CA GLY A 424 24.89 28.12 21.37
C GLY A 424 23.44 28.47 21.00
N LEU A 425 22.93 27.96 19.88
CA LEU A 425 21.59 28.23 19.34
C LEU A 425 20.59 27.11 19.65
N TYR A 426 21.05 25.95 20.12
CA TYR A 426 20.15 24.87 20.51
C TYR A 426 19.42 25.19 21.83
N ARG A 427 18.12 24.88 21.91
CA ARG A 427 17.25 25.19 23.07
C ARG A 427 16.57 23.96 23.66
N GLY A 428 17.01 22.76 23.26
CA GLY A 428 16.55 21.49 23.83
C GLY A 428 15.50 20.77 22.98
N LYS A 429 14.94 19.71 23.58
CA LYS A 429 14.02 18.76 22.93
C LYS A 429 12.91 18.37 23.91
N ALA A 430 11.71 18.13 23.38
CA ALA A 430 10.58 17.57 24.11
C ALA A 430 9.92 16.44 23.32
N ASP A 431 9.14 15.61 24.02
CA ASP A 431 8.27 14.61 23.38
C ASP A 431 7.14 15.30 22.63
N ASN A 432 6.83 14.79 21.43
CA ASN A 432 5.76 15.31 20.60
C ASN A 432 5.04 14.17 19.87
N PRO A 433 3.76 13.92 20.18
CA PRO A 433 2.96 12.96 19.43
C PRO A 433 2.93 13.32 17.95
N MET A 434 3.05 12.33 17.07
CA MET A 434 3.04 12.55 15.62
C MET A 434 2.50 11.35 14.86
N ARG A 435 2.08 11.60 13.61
CA ARG A 435 1.68 10.57 12.66
C ARG A 435 2.72 10.46 11.55
N LEU A 436 3.40 9.32 11.48
CA LEU A 436 4.50 9.09 10.54
C LEU A 436 4.01 8.32 9.31
N GLY A 437 4.25 8.87 8.12
CA GLY A 437 3.95 8.21 6.85
C GLY A 437 5.08 7.29 6.42
N LEU A 438 4.75 6.04 6.11
CA LEU A 438 5.67 5.00 5.63
C LEU A 438 5.23 4.50 4.25
N CYS A 439 6.18 4.24 3.37
CA CYS A 439 5.87 3.58 2.10
C CYS A 439 5.32 2.16 2.37
N SER A 440 4.13 1.86 1.87
CA SER A 440 3.49 0.54 2.06
C SER A 440 4.33 -0.64 1.55
N ARG A 441 5.25 -0.38 0.60
CA ARG A 441 6.09 -1.38 -0.05
C ARG A 441 7.48 -1.50 0.58
N SER A 442 8.23 -0.40 0.63
CA SER A 442 9.62 -0.41 1.11
C SER A 442 9.73 -0.27 2.62
N LYS A 443 8.68 0.24 3.29
CA LYS A 443 8.64 0.62 4.71
C LYS A 443 9.61 1.76 5.07
N ASP A 444 10.19 2.44 4.08
CA ASP A 444 10.92 3.68 4.27
C ASP A 444 9.96 4.82 4.66
N VAL A 445 10.47 5.82 5.37
CA VAL A 445 9.71 7.02 5.75
C VAL A 445 9.49 7.89 4.52
N ILE A 446 8.26 8.33 4.31
CA ILE A 446 7.92 9.20 3.17
C ILE A 446 8.59 10.56 3.31
N GLU A 447 9.20 11.02 2.22
CA GLU A 447 9.70 12.38 2.09
C GLU A 447 8.69 13.21 1.29
N PRO A 448 8.10 14.28 1.83
CA PRO A 448 7.47 15.28 0.99
C PRO A 448 8.56 15.94 0.14
N MET A 449 8.49 15.80 -1.17
CA MET A 449 9.50 16.32 -2.08
C MET A 449 8.84 17.08 -3.23
N LEU A 450 9.38 18.26 -3.55
CA LEU A 450 8.90 19.06 -4.67
C LEU A 450 9.36 18.45 -6.00
N LYS A 451 8.41 17.94 -6.79
CA LYS A 451 8.69 17.31 -8.09
C LYS A 451 7.66 17.71 -9.16
N PRO A 452 8.10 17.94 -10.41
CA PRO A 452 7.20 18.19 -11.53
C PRO A 452 6.56 16.88 -12.00
N GLN A 453 5.34 16.60 -11.56
CA GLN A 453 4.60 15.37 -11.85
C GLN A 453 3.34 15.63 -12.69
N TRP A 454 2.78 14.55 -13.22
CA TRP A 454 1.48 14.53 -13.89
C TRP A 454 0.37 14.25 -12.88
N TRP A 455 -0.70 15.03 -12.98
CA TRP A 455 -1.84 15.01 -12.07
C TRP A 455 -3.13 14.85 -12.85
N VAL A 456 -4.11 14.19 -12.25
CA VAL A 456 -5.50 14.17 -12.70
C VAL A 456 -6.31 15.08 -11.79
N ALA A 457 -7.02 16.06 -12.36
CA ALA A 457 -8.01 16.86 -11.67
C ALA A 457 -9.21 15.96 -11.31
N CYS A 458 -9.39 15.69 -10.01
CA CYS A 458 -10.37 14.70 -9.55
C CYS A 458 -11.71 15.30 -9.11
N ASP A 459 -11.78 16.63 -8.93
CA ASP A 459 -12.93 17.36 -8.40
C ASP A 459 -14.24 17.05 -9.13
N LYS A 460 -14.27 17.29 -10.45
CA LYS A 460 -15.46 17.07 -11.28
C LYS A 460 -15.80 15.59 -11.42
N MET A 461 -14.78 14.76 -11.63
CA MET A 461 -14.96 13.31 -11.76
C MET A 461 -15.57 12.69 -10.48
N ALA A 462 -15.13 13.17 -9.31
CA ALA A 462 -15.65 12.72 -8.04
C ALA A 462 -17.09 13.20 -7.79
N ALA A 463 -17.41 14.44 -8.19
CA ALA A 463 -18.78 14.94 -8.13
C ALA A 463 -19.74 14.09 -9.00
N GLU A 464 -19.36 13.80 -10.24
CA GLU A 464 -20.13 12.93 -11.15
C GLU A 464 -20.33 11.52 -10.58
N ALA A 465 -19.27 10.93 -10.01
CA ALA A 465 -19.34 9.61 -9.37
C ALA A 465 -20.23 9.59 -8.11
N CYS A 466 -20.27 10.68 -7.35
CA CYS A 466 -21.19 10.86 -6.23
C CYS A 466 -22.64 10.99 -6.73
N ASP A 467 -22.86 11.76 -7.79
CA ASP A 467 -24.20 11.99 -8.34
C ASP A 467 -24.79 10.73 -8.98
N ALA A 468 -23.96 9.91 -9.63
CA ALA A 468 -24.36 8.57 -10.11
C ALA A 468 -24.80 7.65 -8.96
N ALA A 469 -24.11 7.71 -7.81
CA ALA A 469 -24.49 6.91 -6.63
C ALA A 469 -25.76 7.45 -5.94
N ARG A 470 -25.95 8.77 -5.92
CA ARG A 470 -27.16 9.43 -5.36
C ARG A 470 -28.40 9.16 -6.22
N SER A 471 -28.24 9.21 -7.54
CA SER A 471 -29.31 8.95 -8.52
C SER A 471 -29.65 7.47 -8.70
N LYS A 472 -28.84 6.57 -8.14
CA LYS A 472 -28.95 5.10 -8.29
C LYS A 472 -28.65 4.59 -9.70
N GLU A 473 -28.03 5.39 -10.56
CA GLU A 473 -27.37 4.88 -11.78
C GLU A 473 -26.19 3.96 -11.44
N LEU A 474 -25.49 4.27 -10.34
CA LEU A 474 -24.52 3.40 -9.68
C LEU A 474 -25.11 2.88 -8.37
N GLU A 475 -25.33 1.57 -8.27
CA GLU A 475 -25.74 0.92 -7.03
C GLU A 475 -24.55 0.35 -6.26
N ILE A 476 -24.39 0.75 -5.00
CA ILE A 476 -23.34 0.25 -4.11
C ILE A 476 -23.94 -0.77 -3.14
N LEU A 477 -23.50 -2.02 -3.26
CA LEU A 477 -23.96 -3.12 -2.42
C LEU A 477 -22.83 -3.66 -1.55
N PRO A 478 -23.03 -3.81 -0.23
CA PRO A 478 -24.21 -3.42 0.54
C PRO A 478 -24.31 -1.88 0.75
N ASN A 479 -25.52 -1.37 0.89
CA ASN A 479 -25.81 0.08 0.94
C ASN A 479 -25.11 0.84 2.08
N PHE A 480 -24.74 0.18 3.19
CA PHE A 480 -23.98 0.80 4.27
C PHE A 480 -22.56 1.23 3.86
N MET A 481 -22.09 0.80 2.68
CA MET A 481 -20.82 1.26 2.09
C MET A 481 -20.94 2.62 1.39
N GLU A 482 -22.15 3.10 1.07
CA GLU A 482 -22.38 4.42 0.43
C GLU A 482 -21.76 5.58 1.22
N PRO A 483 -21.91 5.69 2.56
CA PRO A 483 -21.22 6.73 3.33
C PRO A 483 -19.69 6.69 3.18
N THR A 484 -19.11 5.51 2.98
CA THR A 484 -17.65 5.38 2.75
C THR A 484 -17.27 5.92 1.38
N TRP A 485 -18.09 5.65 0.35
CA TRP A 485 -17.93 6.18 -1.00
C TRP A 485 -17.97 7.71 -1.00
N PHE A 486 -19.03 8.30 -0.42
CA PHE A 486 -19.19 9.76 -0.36
C PHE A 486 -18.08 10.44 0.43
N ARG A 487 -17.77 9.93 1.63
CA ARG A 487 -16.70 10.50 2.46
C ARG A 487 -15.36 10.59 1.73
N TRP A 488 -15.05 9.59 0.89
CA TRP A 488 -13.79 9.55 0.14
C TRP A 488 -13.81 10.53 -1.04
N LEU A 489 -14.86 10.50 -1.87
CA LEU A 489 -14.96 11.32 -3.07
C LEU A 489 -15.23 12.81 -2.77
N GLU A 490 -15.98 13.14 -1.73
CA GLU A 490 -16.26 14.53 -1.34
C GLU A 490 -15.02 15.26 -0.79
N ASN A 491 -13.99 14.52 -0.37
CA ASN A 491 -12.73 15.06 0.13
C ASN A 491 -11.53 14.69 -0.77
N ILE A 492 -11.79 14.38 -2.04
CA ILE A 492 -10.73 13.94 -2.95
C ILE A 492 -9.75 15.06 -3.25
N ARG A 493 -8.51 14.67 -3.52
CA ARG A 493 -7.44 15.54 -4.00
C ARG A 493 -7.02 15.08 -5.39
N ASP A 494 -6.39 15.97 -6.14
CA ASP A 494 -5.84 15.63 -7.46
C ASP A 494 -4.85 14.46 -7.32
N TRP A 495 -4.96 13.51 -8.25
CA TRP A 495 -4.22 12.26 -8.18
C TRP A 495 -2.91 12.35 -8.97
N CYS A 496 -1.78 12.11 -8.30
CA CYS A 496 -0.46 11.95 -8.95
C CYS A 496 -0.38 10.62 -9.71
N ILE A 497 -0.22 10.69 -11.04
CA ILE A 497 -0.22 9.52 -11.95
C ILE A 497 1.17 9.19 -12.56
N SER A 498 2.23 9.85 -12.10
CA SER A 498 3.61 9.65 -12.58
C SER A 498 4.61 9.46 -11.45
#